data_AF-A0A9X5X7B9-F1
#
_entry.id   AF-A0A9X5X7B9-F1
#
_cell.length_a   1.000
_cell.length_b   1.000
_cell.length_c   1.000
_cell.angle_alpha   90.00
_cell.angle_beta   90.00
_cell.angle_gamma   90.00
#
_symmetry.space_group_name_H-M   'P 1'
#
loop_
_entity.id
_entity.type
_entity.pdbx_description
1 polymer ?
#
loop_
_entity_poly.entity_id
_entity_poly.type
_entity_poly.pdbx_seq_one_letter_code
_entity_poly.pdbx_strand_id
1 'polypeptide(L)'
;TAGEPPQPRRDDAVTAANKLATREREQARLDAQEALDDPLVMAGRRLVGEAFAGEVTDVVMAYSESKRPSPRPLVTVRTDDRPHLGERTKVYRSLGGKPQAAEFVGYEESSQGDGLVVLRIVDKMGRGKEPETGSVPEKGDVLCFTLFEHEQRGGAKLPDPEDTPWTHGGPPGEPDVVPQPDPVTEEDIL
;
A
#
# COMPACT_ATOMS: atom_id res chain seq x y z
N THR A 1 -3.18 -4.53 39.15
CA THR A 1 -3.47 -4.08 37.77
C THR A 1 -4.72 -4.81 37.34
N ALA A 2 -5.85 -4.12 37.22
CA ALA A 2 -7.09 -4.76 36.78
C ALA A 2 -6.87 -5.36 35.39
N GLY A 3 -7.18 -6.64 35.23
CA GLY A 3 -7.03 -7.34 33.96
C GLY A 3 -7.92 -6.73 32.88
N GLU A 4 -7.56 -6.99 31.61
CA GLU A 4 -8.39 -6.64 30.47
C GLU A 4 -9.82 -7.18 30.69
N PRO A 5 -10.87 -6.36 30.48
CA PRO A 5 -12.24 -6.81 30.66
C PRO A 5 -12.53 -8.05 29.80
N PRO A 6 -13.42 -8.95 30.25
CA PRO A 6 -13.70 -10.19 29.55
C PRO A 6 -14.16 -9.91 28.11
N GLN A 7 -13.57 -10.62 27.15
CA GLN A 7 -13.94 -10.50 25.73
C GLN A 7 -15.42 -10.90 25.55
N PRO A 8 -16.24 -10.05 24.90
CA PRO A 8 -17.64 -10.36 24.67
C PRO A 8 -17.79 -11.53 23.69
N ARG A 9 -18.88 -12.30 23.79
CA ARG A 9 -19.17 -13.41 22.87
C ARG A 9 -19.38 -12.96 21.41
N ARG A 10 -19.82 -11.71 21.21
CA ARG A 10 -20.02 -11.09 19.90
C ARG A 10 -19.42 -9.70 19.93
N ASP A 11 -18.68 -9.36 18.88
CA ASP A 11 -18.17 -8.01 18.69
C ASP A 11 -19.31 -7.07 18.31
N ASP A 12 -19.27 -5.83 18.83
CA ASP A 12 -20.09 -4.74 18.29
C ASP A 12 -19.62 -4.35 16.88
N ALA A 13 -20.40 -3.53 16.18
CA ALA A 13 -20.10 -3.15 14.80
C ALA A 13 -18.76 -2.43 14.63
N VAL A 14 -18.37 -1.55 15.56
CA VAL A 14 -17.09 -0.80 15.49
C VAL A 14 -15.92 -1.74 15.75
N THR A 15 -16.04 -2.61 16.75
CA THR A 15 -15.04 -3.63 17.09
C THR A 15 -14.85 -4.60 15.94
N ALA A 16 -15.94 -5.11 15.36
CA ALA A 16 -15.90 -5.99 14.19
C ALA A 16 -15.27 -5.30 12.97
N ALA A 17 -15.64 -4.04 12.68
CA ALA A 17 -15.08 -3.27 11.59
C ALA A 17 -13.59 -2.97 11.78
N ASN A 18 -13.13 -2.66 13.00
CA ASN A 18 -11.70 -2.48 13.29
C ASN A 18 -10.91 -3.78 13.10
N LYS A 19 -11.46 -4.93 13.53
CA LYS A 19 -10.85 -6.25 13.30
C LYS A 19 -10.77 -6.57 11.80
N LEU A 20 -11.84 -6.30 11.05
CA LEU A 20 -11.85 -6.48 9.59
C LEU A 20 -10.81 -5.59 8.91
N ALA A 21 -10.79 -4.29 9.20
CA ALA A 21 -9.83 -3.34 8.64
C ALA A 21 -8.37 -3.71 8.98
N THR A 22 -8.13 -4.34 10.12
CA THR A 22 -6.81 -4.89 10.47
C THR A 22 -6.48 -6.09 9.58
N ARG A 23 -7.40 -7.05 9.42
CA ARG A 23 -7.18 -8.22 8.55
C ARG A 23 -6.96 -7.84 7.09
N GLU A 24 -7.72 -6.87 6.57
CA GLU A 24 -7.56 -6.37 5.20
C GLU A 24 -6.17 -5.77 4.98
N ARG A 25 -5.67 -5.00 5.96
CA ARG A 25 -4.33 -4.43 5.92
C ARG A 25 -3.25 -5.49 5.96
N GLU A 26 -3.38 -6.49 6.83
CA GLU A 26 -2.42 -7.59 6.91
C GLU A 26 -2.46 -8.47 5.65
N GLN A 27 -3.64 -8.68 5.06
CA GLN A 27 -3.76 -9.37 3.77
C GLN A 27 -3.05 -8.59 2.66
N ALA A 28 -3.30 -7.28 2.54
CA ALA A 28 -2.64 -6.45 1.53
C ALA A 28 -1.11 -6.43 1.71
N ARG A 29 -0.63 -6.41 2.97
CA ARG A 29 0.78 -6.52 3.28
C ARG A 29 1.37 -7.87 2.87
N LEU A 30 0.67 -8.96 3.16
CA LEU A 30 1.08 -10.31 2.78
C LEU A 30 1.19 -10.42 1.25
N ASP A 31 0.16 -9.99 0.53
CA ASP A 31 0.12 -10.03 -0.94
C ASP A 31 1.24 -9.20 -1.56
N ALA A 32 1.55 -8.04 -0.97
CA ALA A 32 2.65 -7.19 -1.42
C ALA A 32 4.01 -7.86 -1.17
N GLN A 33 4.21 -8.46 0.00
CA GLN A 33 5.47 -9.14 0.35
C GLN A 33 5.68 -10.40 -0.49
N GLU A 34 4.64 -11.20 -0.73
CA GLU A 34 4.68 -12.36 -1.61
C GLU A 34 5.13 -11.96 -3.03
N ALA A 35 4.59 -10.86 -3.56
CA ALA A 35 5.02 -10.33 -4.85
C ALA A 35 6.50 -9.90 -4.84
N LEU A 36 6.99 -9.31 -3.75
CA LEU A 36 8.39 -8.88 -3.65
C LEU A 36 9.37 -10.05 -3.53
N ASP A 37 8.95 -11.15 -2.92
CA ASP A 37 9.80 -12.33 -2.66
C ASP A 37 9.73 -13.38 -3.79
N ASP A 38 8.61 -13.47 -4.53
CA ASP A 38 8.44 -14.42 -5.65
C ASP A 38 8.42 -13.72 -7.03
N PRO A 39 9.43 -13.97 -7.89
CA PRO A 39 9.48 -13.42 -9.25
C PRO A 39 8.28 -13.75 -10.14
N LEU A 40 7.64 -14.92 -9.97
CA LEU A 40 6.47 -15.32 -10.76
C LEU A 40 5.23 -14.54 -10.36
N VAL A 41 5.05 -14.28 -9.06
CA VAL A 41 3.98 -13.42 -8.55
C VAL A 41 4.18 -11.98 -9.05
N MET A 42 5.41 -11.47 -8.99
CA MET A 42 5.74 -10.16 -9.56
C MET A 42 5.50 -10.09 -11.07
N ALA A 43 5.85 -11.15 -11.82
CA ALA A 43 5.61 -11.19 -13.26
C ALA A 43 4.10 -11.10 -13.60
N GLY A 44 3.24 -11.74 -12.80
CA GLY A 44 1.79 -11.59 -12.91
C GLY A 44 1.34 -10.14 -12.72
N ARG A 45 1.85 -9.46 -11.68
CA ARG A 45 1.59 -8.02 -11.41
C ARG A 45 2.06 -7.13 -12.56
N ARG A 46 3.21 -7.45 -13.18
CA ARG A 46 3.73 -6.71 -14.34
C ARG A 46 2.83 -6.87 -15.57
N LEU A 47 2.35 -8.09 -15.82
CA LEU A 47 1.48 -8.38 -16.97
C LEU A 47 0.15 -7.61 -16.92
N VAL A 48 -0.41 -7.43 -15.72
CA VAL A 48 -1.66 -6.66 -15.51
C VAL A 48 -1.43 -5.16 -15.32
N GLY A 49 -0.18 -4.69 -15.44
CA GLY A 49 0.17 -3.27 -15.34
C GLY A 49 0.23 -2.71 -13.91
N GLU A 50 0.24 -3.55 -12.89
CA GLU A 50 0.36 -3.16 -11.47
C GLU A 50 1.83 -3.07 -11.00
N ALA A 51 2.77 -3.48 -11.83
CA ALA A 51 4.20 -3.32 -11.62
C ALA A 51 4.92 -3.17 -12.97
N PHE A 52 6.18 -2.76 -12.94
CA PHE A 52 7.06 -2.77 -14.11
C PHE A 52 8.52 -2.86 -13.69
N ALA A 53 9.32 -3.51 -14.51
CA ALA A 53 10.77 -3.56 -14.39
C ALA A 53 11.42 -2.82 -15.55
N GLY A 54 12.55 -2.18 -15.30
CA GLY A 54 13.25 -1.44 -16.35
C GLY A 54 14.63 -1.00 -15.93
N GLU A 55 15.40 -0.59 -16.93
CA GLU A 55 16.75 -0.05 -16.76
C GLU A 55 16.68 1.48 -16.63
N VAL A 56 17.40 2.03 -15.67
CA VAL A 56 17.57 3.47 -15.51
C VAL A 56 18.50 4.00 -16.60
N THR A 57 17.97 4.81 -17.52
CA THR A 57 18.74 5.36 -18.63
C THR A 57 19.31 6.74 -18.35
N ASP A 58 18.65 7.50 -17.47
CA ASP A 58 19.10 8.83 -17.06
C ASP A 58 18.62 9.19 -15.65
N VAL A 59 19.41 10.04 -14.98
CA VAL A 59 19.10 10.55 -13.64
C VAL A 59 19.49 12.02 -13.58
N VAL A 60 18.48 12.88 -13.42
CA VAL A 60 18.65 14.33 -13.33
C VAL A 60 18.30 14.79 -11.93
N MET A 61 19.28 15.35 -11.22
CA MET A 61 19.02 15.97 -9.92
C MET A 61 18.13 17.20 -10.07
N ALA A 62 16.99 17.18 -9.39
CA ALA A 62 16.09 18.32 -9.25
C ALA A 62 15.72 18.53 -7.78
N TYR A 63 15.07 19.66 -7.48
CA TYR A 63 14.74 20.07 -6.12
C TYR A 63 13.31 20.62 -6.05
N SER A 64 12.64 20.44 -4.92
CA SER A 64 11.31 20.99 -4.69
C SER A 64 11.35 22.53 -4.64
N GLU A 65 10.34 23.17 -5.23
CA GLU A 65 10.14 24.61 -5.13
C GLU A 65 9.60 25.00 -3.75
N SER A 66 10.49 25.31 -2.82
CA SER A 66 10.12 25.77 -1.48
C SER A 66 11.22 26.63 -0.84
N LYS A 67 10.92 27.28 0.29
CA LYS A 67 11.91 28.07 1.06
C LYS A 67 13.10 27.21 1.53
N ARG A 68 12.91 25.90 1.66
CA ARG A 68 13.97 24.92 2.00
C ARG A 68 13.90 23.78 0.98
N PRO A 69 14.55 23.93 -0.18
CA PRO A 69 14.46 22.95 -1.26
C PRO A 69 14.93 21.58 -0.78
N SER A 70 14.15 20.56 -1.09
CA SER A 70 14.45 19.16 -0.81
C SER A 70 14.73 18.42 -2.12
N PRO A 71 15.63 17.41 -2.15
CA PRO A 71 15.93 16.65 -3.35
C PRO A 71 14.69 16.01 -3.97
N ARG A 72 14.55 16.11 -5.28
CA ARG A 72 13.48 15.55 -6.13
C ARG A 72 14.06 15.06 -7.46
N PRO A 73 15.03 14.14 -7.45
CA PRO A 73 15.65 13.65 -8.69
C PRO A 73 14.61 13.02 -9.61
N LEU A 74 14.77 13.28 -10.90
CA LEU A 74 14.04 12.65 -11.97
C LEU A 74 14.86 11.47 -12.47
N VAL A 75 14.22 10.32 -12.61
CA VAL A 75 14.80 9.07 -13.05
C VAL A 75 14.03 8.63 -14.29
N THR A 76 14.72 8.48 -15.40
CA THR A 76 14.14 7.96 -16.64
C THR A 76 14.43 6.47 -16.72
N VAL A 77 13.37 5.68 -16.84
CA VAL A 77 13.41 4.22 -16.85
C VAL A 77 12.91 3.72 -18.19
N ARG A 78 13.72 2.93 -18.88
CA ARG A 78 13.31 2.19 -20.08
C ARG A 78 12.68 0.86 -19.65
N THR A 79 11.46 0.61 -20.10
CA THR A 79 10.71 -0.62 -19.79
C THR A 79 9.96 -1.15 -21.00
N ASP A 80 9.87 -2.48 -21.09
CA ASP A 80 9.04 -3.19 -22.07
C ASP A 80 7.63 -3.48 -21.52
N ASP A 81 7.41 -3.22 -20.22
CA ASP A 81 6.12 -3.43 -19.57
C ASP A 81 5.14 -2.30 -19.92
N ARG A 82 3.84 -2.56 -19.68
CA ARG A 82 2.77 -1.57 -19.89
C ARG A 82 2.08 -1.24 -18.57
N PRO A 83 2.75 -0.51 -17.66
CA PRO A 83 2.17 -0.16 -16.37
C PRO A 83 0.99 0.81 -16.54
N HIS A 84 -0.01 0.68 -15.68
CA HIS A 84 -1.19 1.55 -15.65
C HIS A 84 -0.90 2.88 -14.94
N LEU A 85 0.01 3.66 -15.50
CA LEU A 85 0.41 4.96 -14.97
C LEU A 85 -0.59 6.03 -15.40
N GLY A 86 -1.11 6.77 -14.42
CA GLY A 86 -1.90 7.98 -14.61
C GLY A 86 -1.16 9.21 -14.07
N GLU A 87 -1.72 10.39 -14.28
CA GLU A 87 -1.14 11.62 -13.73
C GLU A 87 -0.94 11.53 -12.22
N ARG A 88 0.29 11.83 -11.76
CA ARG A 88 0.66 11.82 -10.33
C ARG A 88 0.50 10.44 -9.66
N THR A 89 0.40 9.35 -10.41
CA THR A 89 0.42 8.00 -9.84
C THR A 89 1.71 7.80 -9.05
N LYS A 90 1.58 7.28 -7.83
CA LYS A 90 2.73 6.87 -7.03
C LYS A 90 3.14 5.47 -7.40
N VAL A 91 4.45 5.27 -7.43
CA VAL A 91 5.08 3.97 -7.62
C VAL A 91 6.11 3.75 -6.52
N TYR A 92 6.36 2.49 -6.18
CA TYR A 92 7.19 2.11 -5.06
C TYR A 92 8.25 1.12 -5.51
N ARG A 93 9.49 1.31 -5.06
CA ARG A 93 10.55 0.30 -5.19
C ARG A 93 11.03 -0.13 -3.81
N SER A 94 11.62 -1.32 -3.69
CA SER A 94 12.28 -1.75 -2.46
C SER A 94 13.65 -1.09 -2.35
N LEU A 95 13.87 -0.31 -1.30
CA LEU A 95 15.17 0.25 -0.93
C LEU A 95 15.55 -0.30 0.45
N GLY A 96 16.48 -1.25 0.48
CA GLY A 96 16.92 -1.89 1.74
C GLY A 96 15.76 -2.52 2.52
N GLY A 97 14.80 -3.13 1.81
CA GLY A 97 13.60 -3.74 2.40
C GLY A 97 12.51 -2.75 2.82
N LYS A 98 12.61 -1.48 2.44
CA LYS A 98 11.58 -0.47 2.73
C LYS A 98 11.05 0.14 1.42
N PRO A 99 9.74 0.45 1.33
CA PRO A 99 9.16 1.07 0.15
C PRO A 99 9.68 2.50 -0.02
N GLN A 100 10.41 2.78 -1.09
CA GLN A 100 10.73 4.13 -1.51
C GLN A 100 9.73 4.57 -2.59
N ALA A 101 9.10 5.70 -2.37
CA ALA A 101 8.09 6.26 -3.25
C ALA A 101 8.72 7.14 -4.34
N ALA A 102 8.12 7.05 -5.53
CA ALA A 102 8.31 7.95 -6.64
C ALA A 102 6.96 8.34 -7.25
N GLU A 103 6.91 9.47 -7.92
CA GLU A 103 5.72 9.95 -8.62
C GLU A 103 5.96 9.90 -10.13
N PHE A 104 4.98 9.39 -10.87
CA PHE A 104 5.00 9.46 -12.33
C PHE A 104 4.88 10.90 -12.81
N VAL A 105 5.84 11.30 -13.66
CA VAL A 105 5.89 12.64 -14.25
C VAL A 105 5.36 12.62 -15.69
N GLY A 106 5.68 11.57 -16.45
CA GLY A 106 5.26 11.45 -17.85
C GLY A 106 6.03 10.36 -18.58
N TYR A 107 5.63 10.14 -19.83
CA TYR A 107 6.40 9.35 -20.78
C TYR A 107 7.31 10.28 -21.59
N GLU A 108 8.53 9.83 -21.88
CA GLU A 108 9.40 10.45 -22.88
C GLU A 108 9.30 9.70 -24.21
N GLU A 109 9.44 10.43 -25.31
CA GLU A 109 9.50 9.81 -26.64
C GLU A 109 10.88 9.17 -26.86
N SER A 110 10.90 7.85 -27.00
CA SER A 110 12.08 7.14 -27.47
C SER A 110 12.12 7.09 -28.98
N SER A 111 13.28 7.41 -29.56
CA SER A 111 13.55 7.17 -30.99
C SER A 111 13.48 5.69 -31.40
N GLN A 112 13.52 4.77 -30.42
CA GLN A 112 13.54 3.31 -30.63
C GLN A 112 12.15 2.66 -30.43
N GLY A 113 11.12 3.44 -30.03
CA GLY A 113 9.76 2.93 -29.79
C GLY A 113 9.54 2.32 -28.40
N ASP A 114 10.59 2.21 -27.59
CA ASP A 114 10.54 1.73 -26.20
C ASP A 114 9.83 2.76 -25.29
N GLY A 115 9.11 2.28 -24.27
CA GLY A 115 8.47 3.13 -23.27
C GLY A 115 9.49 3.72 -22.29
N LEU A 116 9.77 5.01 -22.38
CA LEU A 116 10.56 5.73 -21.38
C LEU A 116 9.62 6.33 -20.35
N VAL A 117 9.75 5.91 -19.10
CA VAL A 117 8.95 6.36 -17.96
C VAL A 117 9.78 7.31 -17.11
N VAL A 118 9.33 8.54 -16.91
CA VAL A 118 9.99 9.51 -16.03
C VAL A 118 9.33 9.49 -14.66
N LEU A 119 10.14 9.22 -13.65
CA LEU A 119 9.73 9.13 -12.25
C LEU A 119 10.46 10.18 -11.40
N ARG A 120 9.75 10.82 -10.49
CA ARG A 120 10.34 11.71 -9.48
C ARG A 120 10.46 10.99 -8.16
N ILE A 121 11.66 10.79 -7.62
CA ILE A 121 11.82 10.23 -6.27
C ILE A 121 11.39 11.28 -5.23
N VAL A 122 10.56 10.87 -4.27
CA VAL A 122 9.95 11.81 -3.30
C VAL A 122 10.38 11.59 -1.85
N ASP A 123 10.86 10.40 -1.49
CA ASP A 123 11.23 10.08 -0.12
C ASP A 123 12.52 9.23 -0.01
N LYS A 124 12.89 8.91 1.24
CA LYS A 124 14.05 8.08 1.63
C LYS A 124 15.42 8.50 1.06
N MET A 125 15.61 9.80 0.84
CA MET A 125 16.90 10.38 0.41
C MET A 125 17.66 11.07 1.56
N GLY A 126 17.33 10.75 2.81
CA GLY A 126 17.85 11.46 3.97
C GLY A 126 17.19 12.83 4.21
N ARG A 127 17.73 13.57 5.18
CA ARG A 127 17.23 14.90 5.60
C ARG A 127 18.03 16.07 5.03
N GLY A 128 19.12 15.77 4.33
CA GLY A 128 20.06 16.75 3.77
C GLY A 128 19.63 17.31 2.42
N LYS A 129 20.41 18.28 1.92
CA LYS A 129 20.29 18.79 0.55
C LYS A 129 20.93 17.84 -0.47
N GLU A 130 21.89 17.04 -0.03
CA GLU A 130 22.46 15.96 -0.81
C GLU A 130 21.79 14.66 -0.39
N PRO A 131 21.29 13.84 -1.35
CA PRO A 131 20.74 12.53 -1.05
C PRO A 131 21.77 11.63 -0.35
N GLU A 132 21.31 10.77 0.55
CA GLU A 132 22.14 9.71 1.13
C GLU A 132 22.64 8.76 0.03
N THR A 133 23.89 8.29 0.15
CA THR A 133 24.48 7.35 -0.82
C THR A 133 23.61 6.11 -1.00
N GLY A 134 23.34 5.73 -2.26
CA GLY A 134 22.48 4.59 -2.59
C GLY A 134 20.97 4.84 -2.48
N SER A 135 20.53 6.05 -2.09
CA SER A 135 19.10 6.39 -2.03
C SER A 135 18.50 6.78 -3.38
N VAL A 136 19.31 7.21 -4.33
CA VAL A 136 18.92 7.56 -5.70
C VAL A 136 19.51 6.51 -6.64
N PRO A 137 18.77 6.01 -7.65
CA PRO A 137 19.32 5.07 -8.60
C PRO A 137 20.48 5.67 -9.38
N GLU A 138 21.31 4.79 -9.90
CA GLU A 138 22.35 5.12 -10.86
C GLU A 138 21.93 4.68 -12.26
N LYS A 139 22.55 5.30 -13.27
CA LYS A 139 22.35 4.90 -14.65
C LYS A 139 22.86 3.48 -14.86
N GLY A 140 22.04 2.65 -15.49
CA GLY A 140 22.28 1.21 -15.71
C GLY A 140 21.65 0.30 -14.65
N ASP A 141 21.09 0.86 -13.57
CA ASP A 141 20.38 0.06 -12.56
C ASP A 141 19.13 -0.58 -13.17
N VAL A 142 18.95 -1.87 -12.93
CA VAL A 142 17.70 -2.59 -13.27
C VAL A 142 16.83 -2.64 -12.03
N LEU A 143 15.71 -1.92 -12.07
CA LEU A 143 14.82 -1.76 -10.92
C LEU A 143 13.42 -2.25 -11.24
N CYS A 144 12.72 -2.73 -10.21
CA CYS A 144 11.30 -3.04 -10.25
C CYS A 144 10.54 -1.99 -9.44
N PHE A 145 9.53 -1.41 -10.07
CA PHE A 145 8.57 -0.50 -9.45
C PHE A 145 7.19 -1.16 -9.39
N THR A 146 6.44 -0.84 -8.35
CA THR A 146 5.11 -1.37 -8.05
C THR A 146 4.13 -0.22 -7.90
N LEU A 147 2.89 -0.37 -8.36
CA LEU A 147 1.84 0.64 -8.19
C LEU A 147 1.08 0.46 -6.86
N PHE A 148 1.29 -0.65 -6.17
CA PHE A 148 0.77 -0.92 -4.83
C PHE A 148 1.79 -0.57 -3.74
N GLU A 149 1.29 -0.16 -2.58
CA GLU A 149 2.13 0.10 -1.41
C GLU A 149 2.59 -1.22 -0.78
N HIS A 150 3.83 -1.27 -0.28
CA HIS A 150 4.33 -2.45 0.44
C HIS A 150 3.76 -2.56 1.85
N GLU A 151 3.28 -1.45 2.39
CA GLU A 151 2.55 -1.37 3.65
C GLU A 151 1.33 -0.48 3.46
N GLN A 152 0.13 -1.08 3.44
CA GLN A 152 -1.09 -0.31 3.24
C GLN A 152 -1.34 0.64 4.41
N ARG A 153 -1.54 1.93 4.11
CA ARG A 153 -1.93 2.91 5.13
C ARG A 153 -3.30 2.57 5.71
N GLY A 154 -3.43 2.68 7.04
CA GLY A 154 -4.71 2.52 7.74
C GLY A 154 -5.76 3.52 7.25
N GLY A 155 -7.01 3.06 7.22
CA GLY A 155 -8.19 3.88 6.90
C GLY A 155 -8.51 4.93 7.98
N ALA A 156 -9.56 5.71 7.75
CA ALA A 156 -10.04 6.69 8.70
C ALA A 156 -10.43 6.05 10.05
N LYS A 157 -10.29 6.81 11.14
CA LYS A 157 -10.79 6.37 12.46
C LYS A 157 -12.30 6.18 12.37
N LEU A 158 -12.77 5.02 12.82
CA LEU A 158 -14.20 4.77 13.00
C LEU A 158 -14.77 5.64 14.14
N PRO A 159 -16.07 5.97 14.11
CA PRO A 159 -16.73 6.64 15.23
C PRO A 159 -16.64 5.79 16.49
N ASP A 160 -16.79 6.42 17.65
CA ASP A 160 -16.92 5.68 18.89
C ASP A 160 -18.27 4.91 18.88
N PRO A 161 -18.40 3.77 19.58
CA PRO A 161 -19.60 2.92 19.46
C PRO A 161 -20.93 3.62 19.73
N GLU A 162 -20.94 4.56 20.67
CA GLU A 162 -22.10 5.40 21.01
C GLU A 162 -22.50 6.39 19.90
N ASP A 163 -21.55 6.74 19.03
CA ASP A 163 -21.72 7.64 17.90
C ASP A 163 -21.97 6.87 16.58
N THR A 164 -22.12 5.54 16.63
CA THR A 164 -22.46 4.78 15.43
C THR A 164 -23.84 5.17 14.91
N PRO A 165 -23.99 5.46 13.60
CA PRO A 165 -25.30 5.73 13.03
C PRO A 165 -26.26 4.57 13.32
N TRP A 166 -27.53 4.88 13.58
CA TRP A 166 -28.58 3.90 13.89
C TRP A 166 -28.72 2.77 12.84
N THR A 167 -28.24 3.00 11.62
CA THR A 167 -28.20 2.03 10.52
C THR A 167 -27.08 1.00 10.62
N HIS A 168 -26.07 1.21 11.48
CA HIS A 168 -24.86 0.38 11.58
C HIS A 168 -24.56 -0.09 13.01
N GLY A 169 -25.02 0.62 14.05
CA GLY A 169 -24.79 0.25 15.46
C GLY A 169 -25.68 -0.90 15.97
N GLY A 170 -26.75 -1.23 15.25
CA GLY A 170 -27.82 -2.09 15.76
C GLY A 170 -28.55 -1.45 16.95
N PRO A 171 -29.72 -1.96 17.37
CA PRO A 171 -30.30 -1.55 18.64
C PRO A 171 -29.32 -1.89 19.77
N PRO A 172 -29.16 -1.02 20.81
CA PRO A 172 -28.30 -1.34 21.94
C PRO A 172 -28.73 -2.69 22.51
N GLY A 173 -27.84 -3.68 22.43
CA GLY A 173 -28.09 -4.99 23.01
C GLY A 173 -28.30 -4.81 24.51
N GLU A 174 -29.37 -5.37 25.05
CA GLU A 174 -29.53 -5.44 26.50
C GLU A 174 -28.29 -6.12 27.10
N PRO A 175 -27.68 -5.57 28.15
CA PRO A 175 -26.57 -6.22 28.82
C PRO A 175 -27.05 -7.55 29.39
N ASP A 176 -26.34 -8.63 29.07
CA ASP A 176 -26.46 -9.96 29.71
C ASP A 176 -27.75 -10.78 29.48
N VAL A 177 -28.40 -10.70 28.32
CA VAL A 177 -29.28 -11.82 27.92
C VAL A 177 -28.40 -12.94 27.37
N VAL A 178 -28.10 -13.95 28.20
CA VAL A 178 -27.52 -15.22 27.73
C VAL A 178 -28.47 -15.75 26.65
N PRO A 179 -28.06 -15.84 25.36
CA PRO A 179 -28.94 -16.38 24.34
C PRO A 179 -29.27 -17.81 24.71
N GLN A 180 -30.57 -18.14 24.79
CA GLN A 180 -31.00 -19.51 24.98
C GLN A 180 -30.52 -20.34 23.79
N PRO A 181 -30.08 -21.59 23.99
CA PRO A 181 -29.77 -22.47 22.88
C PRO A 181 -31.00 -22.58 21.97
N ASP A 182 -30.76 -22.67 20.66
CA ASP A 182 -31.83 -22.88 19.70
C ASP A 182 -32.62 -24.14 20.10
N PRO A 183 -33.96 -24.11 20.01
CA PRO A 183 -34.77 -25.28 20.31
C PRO A 183 -34.38 -26.41 19.35
N VAL A 184 -34.17 -27.61 19.91
CA VAL A 184 -33.86 -28.81 19.13
C VAL A 184 -34.93 -28.99 18.05
N THR A 185 -34.51 -29.10 16.80
CA THR A 185 -35.41 -29.32 15.66
C THR A 185 -35.51 -30.81 15.35
N GLU A 186 -36.53 -31.21 14.57
CA GLU A 186 -36.69 -32.62 14.14
C GLU A 186 -35.50 -33.11 13.30
N GLU A 187 -34.75 -32.20 12.67
CA GLU A 187 -33.55 -32.50 11.89
C GLU A 187 -32.35 -32.88 12.76
N ASP A 188 -32.33 -32.51 14.04
CA ASP A 188 -31.24 -32.80 14.98
C ASP A 188 -31.36 -34.19 15.65
N ILE A 189 -32.46 -34.92 15.39
CA ILE A 189 -32.80 -36.20 16.03
C ILE A 189 -32.65 -37.39 15.03
N LEU A 190 -32.24 -37.11 13.78
CA LEU A 190 -31.97 -38.13 12.73
C LEU A 190 -30.50 -38.51 12.64
#